data_AF-A0A947DHK6-F1
#
_entry.id   AF-A0A947DHK6-F1
#
_cell.length_a   1.000
_cell.length_b   1.000
_cell.length_c   1.000
_cell.angle_alpha   90.00
_cell.angle_beta   90.00
_cell.angle_gamma   90.00
#
_symmetry.space_group_name_H-M   'P 1'
#
loop_
_entity.id
_entity.type
_entity.pdbx_description
1 polymer ?
#
loop_
_entity_poly.entity_id
_entity_poly.type
_entity_poly.pdbx_seq_one_letter_code
_entity_poly.pdbx_strand_id
1 'polypeptide(L)'
;MGSDVLILTIYFLVVIYVLYQMALSVENTLENKLQVDLNVESLIEQVKLQLDQLSTSQTTSQKITAKVDQLEIEGKKLPPYLSLKVTSHNDPDEEFMVLVDVGPTGKMPLARSIMNLSIAIQNTTNDAQIFIDWDQSSITSGKARRTQRVVRSGIPIGGGLPRAQVLSVINPRESFIGQVTGENCLGLDPETQTLTAKRPLVEMLDVADYILDMMDLNSRLSSGSDDGFIEEVGPTLVYGLRLMIGIRQITYEQKSQTTYLMLPFEFEAILLTDEIAFPPLRWLLKRPRPANARDALSTLLLGRPRL
;
A
#
# COMPACT_ATOMS: atom_id res chain seq x y z
N MET A 1 58.39 19.58 -5.23
CA MET A 1 57.78 18.98 -4.02
C MET A 1 56.53 19.70 -3.56
N GLY A 2 56.49 21.04 -3.45
CA GLY A 2 55.26 21.76 -3.08
C GLY A 2 54.13 21.70 -4.13
N SER A 3 54.48 21.70 -5.42
CA SER A 3 53.54 21.56 -6.54
C SER A 3 52.80 20.23 -6.53
N ASP A 4 53.51 19.15 -6.23
CA ASP A 4 52.98 17.78 -6.33
C ASP A 4 51.99 17.50 -5.20
N VAL A 5 52.25 18.06 -4.01
CA VAL A 5 51.33 18.00 -2.86
C VAL A 5 50.06 18.82 -3.15
N LEU A 6 50.17 19.97 -3.82
CA LEU A 6 49.02 20.80 -4.17
C LEU A 6 48.13 20.12 -5.22
N ILE A 7 48.72 19.47 -6.23
CA ILE A 7 47.96 18.70 -7.23
C ILE A 7 47.28 17.49 -6.57
N LEU A 8 47.97 16.77 -5.68
CA LEU A 8 47.42 15.62 -4.96
C LEU A 8 46.23 16.03 -4.08
N THR A 9 46.34 17.15 -3.36
CA THR A 9 45.26 17.63 -2.47
C THR A 9 44.03 18.08 -3.25
N ILE A 10 44.20 18.78 -4.38
CA ILE A 10 43.09 19.13 -5.27
C ILE A 10 42.43 17.87 -5.84
N TYR A 11 43.23 16.88 -6.25
CA TYR A 11 42.71 15.61 -6.76
C TYR A 11 41.85 14.89 -5.71
N PHE A 12 42.32 14.77 -4.46
CA PHE A 12 41.54 14.17 -3.38
C PHE A 12 40.25 14.94 -3.09
N LEU A 13 40.30 16.27 -3.09
CA LEU A 13 39.12 17.10 -2.85
C LEU A 13 38.07 16.90 -3.94
N VAL A 14 38.47 16.86 -5.22
CA VAL A 14 37.57 16.59 -6.35
C VAL A 14 36.99 15.17 -6.25
N VAL A 15 37.81 14.16 -5.95
CA VAL A 15 37.33 12.78 -5.80
C VAL A 15 36.34 12.64 -4.64
N ILE A 16 36.63 13.23 -3.48
CA ILE A 16 35.71 13.24 -2.33
C ILE A 16 34.42 13.98 -2.67
N TYR A 17 34.51 15.11 -3.37
CA TYR A 17 33.35 15.88 -3.80
C TYR A 17 32.46 15.09 -4.77
N VAL A 18 33.05 14.41 -5.76
CA VAL A 18 32.29 13.56 -6.70
C VAL A 18 31.67 12.37 -5.97
N LEU A 19 32.40 11.71 -5.06
CA LEU A 19 31.86 10.63 -4.24
C LEU A 19 30.73 11.12 -3.32
N TYR A 20 30.84 12.31 -2.77
CA TYR A 20 29.80 12.94 -1.95
C TYR A 20 28.56 13.26 -2.79
N GLN A 21 28.72 13.83 -3.98
CA GLN A 21 27.61 14.09 -4.90
C GLN A 21 26.94 12.79 -5.38
N MET A 22 27.73 11.74 -5.65
CA MET A 22 27.18 10.41 -5.95
C MET A 22 26.44 9.82 -4.75
N ALA A 23 26.96 9.97 -3.53
CA ALA A 23 26.30 9.50 -2.32
C ALA A 23 24.96 10.24 -2.08
N LEU A 24 24.93 11.57 -2.22
CA LEU A 24 23.71 12.39 -2.17
C LEU A 24 22.69 11.99 -3.24
N SER A 25 23.16 11.73 -4.47
CA SER A 25 22.28 11.27 -5.55
C SER A 25 21.71 9.88 -5.25
N VAL A 26 22.48 8.99 -4.62
CA VAL A 26 22.01 7.67 -4.21
C VAL A 26 21.06 7.77 -3.02
N GLU A 27 21.33 8.66 -2.07
CA GLU A 27 20.47 8.95 -0.91
C GLU A 27 19.11 9.51 -1.34
N ASN A 28 19.09 10.42 -2.33
CA ASN A 28 17.87 10.89 -2.97
C ASN A 28 17.18 9.81 -3.82
N THR A 29 17.84 8.71 -4.19
CA THR A 29 17.14 7.56 -4.82
C THR A 29 16.67 6.51 -3.82
N LEU A 30 17.08 6.60 -2.55
CA LEU A 30 16.56 5.80 -1.44
C LEU A 30 15.26 6.41 -0.86
N GLU A 31 14.48 7.09 -1.71
CA GLU A 31 13.19 7.70 -1.38
C GLU A 31 12.12 6.70 -0.88
N ASN A 32 12.34 5.39 -1.05
CA ASN A 32 11.43 4.31 -0.66
C ASN A 32 11.44 4.04 0.85
N LYS A 33 11.13 5.05 1.66
CA LYS A 33 11.08 4.92 3.13
C LYS A 33 9.77 4.37 3.65
N LEU A 34 8.76 4.19 2.80
CA LEU A 34 7.44 3.79 3.26
C LEU A 34 7.01 2.52 2.55
N GLN A 35 6.68 1.49 3.31
CA GLN A 35 6.12 0.25 2.80
C GLN A 35 4.63 0.22 3.16
N VAL A 36 3.77 0.16 2.15
CA VAL A 36 2.32 0.03 2.32
C VAL A 36 1.93 -1.42 2.13
N ASP A 37 1.43 -2.05 3.18
CA ASP A 37 0.98 -3.44 3.16
C ASP A 37 -0.52 -3.52 3.43
N LEU A 38 -1.17 -4.53 2.85
CA LEU A 38 -2.57 -4.85 3.14
C LEU A 38 -2.66 -5.57 4.48
N ASN A 39 -3.57 -5.14 5.37
CA ASN A 39 -3.90 -5.87 6.57
C ASN A 39 -4.75 -7.10 6.22
N VAL A 40 -4.05 -8.19 5.88
CA VAL A 40 -4.65 -9.46 5.43
C VAL A 40 -5.49 -10.10 6.52
N GLU A 41 -5.07 -10.00 7.79
CA GLU A 41 -5.77 -10.61 8.92
C GLU A 41 -7.16 -9.96 9.11
N SER A 42 -7.20 -8.62 9.21
CA SER A 42 -8.44 -7.85 9.31
C SER A 42 -9.38 -8.13 8.13
N LEU A 43 -8.85 -8.16 6.90
CA LEU A 43 -9.64 -8.45 5.70
C LEU A 43 -10.30 -9.83 5.77
N ILE A 44 -9.54 -10.88 6.09
CA ILE A 44 -10.06 -12.25 6.15
C ILE A 44 -11.11 -12.38 7.25
N GLU A 45 -10.84 -11.85 8.44
CA GLU A 45 -11.76 -11.93 9.58
C GLU A 45 -13.09 -11.26 9.26
N GLN A 46 -13.06 -10.03 8.75
CA GLN A 46 -14.28 -9.29 8.43
C GLN A 46 -15.08 -9.95 7.29
N VAL A 47 -14.43 -10.52 6.28
CA VAL A 47 -15.12 -11.24 5.20
C VAL A 47 -15.70 -12.57 5.70
N LYS A 48 -14.97 -13.33 6.52
CA LYS A 48 -15.49 -14.56 7.13
C LYS A 48 -16.72 -14.29 8.00
N LEU A 49 -16.67 -13.27 8.85
CA LEU A 49 -17.81 -12.88 9.69
C LEU A 49 -19.06 -12.56 8.85
N GLN A 50 -18.90 -11.88 7.72
CA GLN A 50 -20.01 -11.61 6.80
C GLN A 50 -20.55 -12.89 6.15
N LEU A 51 -19.67 -13.79 5.71
CA LEU A 51 -20.05 -15.06 5.11
C LEU A 51 -20.78 -15.97 6.10
N ASP A 52 -20.34 -16.01 7.36
CA ASP A 52 -20.99 -16.79 8.42
C ASP A 52 -22.42 -16.28 8.70
N GLN A 53 -22.61 -14.96 8.72
CA GLN A 53 -23.94 -14.33 8.87
C GLN A 53 -24.87 -14.64 7.70
N LEU A 54 -24.34 -14.65 6.47
CA LEU A 54 -25.09 -15.00 5.27
C LEU A 54 -25.49 -16.48 5.26
N SER A 55 -24.59 -17.38 5.66
CA SER A 55 -24.86 -18.82 5.71
C SER A 55 -25.96 -19.20 6.72
N THR A 56 -26.09 -18.44 7.80
CA THR A 56 -27.14 -18.64 8.82
C THR A 56 -28.52 -18.16 8.32
N SER A 57 -28.52 -17.17 7.42
CA SER A 57 -29.75 -16.46 7.01
C SER A 57 -30.34 -16.98 5.70
N GLN A 58 -29.55 -17.66 4.86
CA GLN A 58 -29.99 -18.05 3.52
C GLN A 58 -29.98 -19.57 3.31
N THR A 59 -31.15 -20.11 2.94
CA THR A 59 -31.36 -21.46 2.37
C THR A 59 -30.86 -21.58 0.92
N THR A 60 -29.91 -20.74 0.51
CA THR A 60 -29.39 -20.71 -0.87
C THR A 60 -28.26 -21.71 -1.03
N SER A 61 -28.32 -22.51 -2.10
CA SER A 61 -27.30 -23.51 -2.46
C SER A 61 -25.91 -22.95 -2.76
N GLN A 62 -25.70 -21.64 -2.68
CA GLN A 62 -24.43 -20.99 -3.01
C GLN A 62 -23.54 -20.90 -1.77
N LYS A 63 -22.46 -21.69 -1.74
CA LYS A 63 -21.43 -21.62 -0.71
C LYS A 63 -20.29 -20.74 -1.22
N ILE A 64 -20.05 -19.63 -0.53
CA ILE A 64 -18.93 -18.73 -0.81
C ILE A 64 -17.92 -18.88 0.32
N THR A 65 -16.63 -19.06 -0.02
CA THR A 65 -15.54 -19.09 0.95
C THR A 65 -14.46 -18.10 0.53
N ALA A 66 -13.88 -17.38 1.48
CA ALA A 66 -12.85 -16.38 1.22
C ALA A 66 -11.48 -16.85 1.70
N LYS A 67 -10.45 -16.63 0.87
CA LYS A 67 -9.04 -16.80 1.20
C LYS A 67 -8.27 -15.59 0.64
N VAL A 68 -7.15 -15.26 1.27
CA VAL A 68 -6.19 -14.33 0.68
C VAL A 68 -4.99 -15.16 0.28
N ASP A 69 -4.65 -15.09 -1.00
CA ASP A 69 -3.51 -15.81 -1.54
C ASP A 69 -2.40 -14.80 -1.85
N GLN A 70 -1.16 -15.23 -1.64
CA GLN A 70 0.02 -14.50 -2.04
C GLN A 70 0.77 -15.35 -3.06
N LEU A 71 0.90 -14.85 -4.28
CA LEU A 71 1.68 -15.52 -5.31
C LEU A 71 3.17 -15.16 -5.13
N GLU A 72 4.03 -16.17 -5.18
CA GLU A 72 5.47 -15.98 -5.29
C GLU A 72 5.90 -16.43 -6.69
N ILE A 73 6.42 -15.50 -7.49
CA ILE A 73 6.97 -15.80 -8.82
C ILE A 73 8.47 -15.54 -8.77
N GLU A 74 9.29 -16.55 -9.06
CA GLU A 74 10.75 -16.43 -9.13
C GLU A 74 11.41 -15.86 -7.86
N GLY A 75 10.86 -16.17 -6.69
CA GLY A 75 11.35 -15.66 -5.40
C GLY A 75 10.96 -14.20 -5.11
N LYS A 76 10.17 -13.56 -5.97
CA LYS A 76 9.55 -12.27 -5.72
C LYS A 76 8.13 -12.46 -5.19
N LYS A 77 7.88 -11.93 -4.00
CA LYS A 77 6.55 -11.87 -3.40
C LYS A 77 5.70 -10.85 -4.16
N LEU A 78 4.62 -11.31 -4.79
CA LEU A 78 3.62 -10.41 -5.35
C LEU A 78 2.75 -9.83 -4.22
N PRO A 79 2.08 -8.70 -4.49
CA PRO A 79 1.09 -8.17 -3.56
C PRO A 79 -0.01 -9.20 -3.30
N PRO A 80 -0.52 -9.26 -2.05
CA PRO A 80 -1.62 -10.16 -1.70
C PRO A 80 -2.90 -9.76 -2.43
N TYR A 81 -3.66 -10.74 -2.89
CA TYR A 81 -4.99 -10.54 -3.48
C TYR A 81 -6.03 -11.40 -2.76
N LEU A 82 -7.27 -10.95 -2.75
CA LEU A 82 -8.38 -11.69 -2.18
C LEU A 82 -8.93 -12.67 -3.21
N SER A 83 -8.95 -13.97 -2.88
CA SER A 83 -9.62 -15.01 -3.66
C SER A 83 -10.93 -15.41 -2.98
N LEU A 84 -12.04 -15.13 -3.66
CA LEU A 84 -13.37 -15.60 -3.24
C LEU A 84 -13.69 -16.85 -4.05
N LYS A 85 -13.74 -17.99 -3.37
CA LYS A 85 -14.20 -19.25 -3.95
C LYS A 85 -15.70 -19.29 -3.92
N VAL A 86 -16.31 -19.48 -5.09
CA VAL A 86 -17.75 -19.56 -5.28
C VAL A 86 -18.07 -20.94 -5.84
N THR A 87 -18.90 -21.71 -5.15
CA THR A 87 -19.40 -22.98 -5.69
C THR A 87 -20.42 -22.70 -6.78
N SER A 88 -20.26 -23.35 -7.93
CA SER A 88 -21.25 -23.30 -9.01
C SER A 88 -22.57 -23.94 -8.58
N HIS A 89 -23.67 -23.46 -9.16
CA HIS A 89 -24.97 -24.09 -8.94
C HIS A 89 -25.11 -25.39 -9.72
N ASN A 90 -24.52 -25.44 -10.91
CA ASN A 90 -24.67 -26.54 -11.85
C ASN A 90 -23.73 -27.72 -11.50
N ASP A 91 -22.58 -27.42 -10.90
CA ASP A 91 -21.61 -28.41 -10.47
C ASP A 91 -21.00 -27.98 -9.11
N PRO A 92 -21.40 -28.61 -8.00
CA PRO A 92 -20.90 -28.26 -6.67
C PRO A 92 -19.42 -28.66 -6.47
N ASP A 93 -18.87 -29.53 -7.33
CA ASP A 93 -17.47 -29.96 -7.26
C ASP A 93 -16.54 -29.00 -8.05
N GLU A 94 -17.09 -28.14 -8.92
CA GLU A 94 -16.33 -27.09 -9.60
C GLU A 94 -16.16 -25.85 -8.69
N GLU A 95 -14.93 -25.62 -8.24
CA GLU A 95 -14.55 -24.40 -7.52
C GLU A 95 -14.12 -23.30 -8.50
N PHE A 96 -14.89 -22.21 -8.53
CA PHE A 96 -14.52 -21.00 -9.27
C PHE A 96 -13.99 -19.92 -8.35
N MET A 97 -13.10 -19.08 -8.87
CA MET A 97 -12.45 -18.01 -8.09
C MET A 97 -12.77 -16.62 -8.65
N VAL A 98 -13.14 -15.72 -7.76
CA VAL A 98 -13.11 -14.28 -8.03
C VAL A 98 -11.88 -13.72 -7.36
N LEU A 99 -10.96 -13.18 -8.15
CA LEU A 99 -9.74 -12.55 -7.65
C LEU A 99 -9.97 -11.05 -7.58
N VAL A 100 -9.71 -10.45 -6.42
CA VAL A 100 -9.80 -9.00 -6.20
C VAL A 100 -8.47 -8.49 -5.69
N ASP A 101 -7.84 -7.61 -6.47
CA ASP A 101 -6.60 -6.94 -6.16
C ASP A 101 -6.83 -5.44 -6.07
N VAL A 102 -6.22 -4.81 -5.07
CA VAL A 102 -6.36 -3.38 -4.77
C VAL A 102 -4.97 -2.81 -4.49
N GLY A 103 -4.57 -1.86 -5.32
CA GLY A 103 -3.31 -1.15 -5.22
C GLY A 103 -3.48 0.36 -5.05
N PRO A 104 -2.39 1.09 -4.82
CA PRO A 104 -1.00 0.61 -4.89
C PRO A 104 -0.53 -0.03 -3.57
N THR A 105 0.41 -0.98 -3.61
CA THR A 105 0.99 -1.65 -2.42
C THR A 105 2.50 -1.82 -2.59
N GLY A 106 3.20 -2.13 -1.50
CA GLY A 106 4.63 -2.34 -1.45
C GLY A 106 5.42 -1.08 -1.11
N LYS A 107 6.70 -1.06 -1.50
CA LYS A 107 7.62 0.05 -1.22
C LYS A 107 7.27 1.26 -2.10
N MET A 108 7.03 2.40 -1.46
CA MET A 108 6.67 3.65 -2.12
C MET A 108 7.64 4.77 -1.76
N PRO A 109 7.94 5.66 -2.74
CA PRO A 109 8.75 6.82 -2.47
C PRO A 109 7.96 7.88 -1.70
N LEU A 110 8.58 8.51 -0.70
CA LEU A 110 7.95 9.56 0.11
C LEU A 110 7.48 10.76 -0.71
N ALA A 111 8.20 11.10 -1.79
CA ALA A 111 7.86 12.22 -2.65
C ALA A 111 6.56 12.00 -3.47
N ARG A 112 6.08 10.76 -3.58
CA ARG A 112 4.91 10.43 -4.41
C ARG A 112 3.65 10.36 -3.56
N SER A 113 2.66 11.18 -3.93
CA SER A 113 1.31 11.06 -3.38
C SER A 113 0.46 10.05 -4.15
N ILE A 114 -0.45 9.36 -3.45
CA ILE A 114 -1.45 8.49 -4.08
C ILE A 114 -2.61 9.37 -4.51
N MET A 115 -2.86 9.44 -5.82
CA MET A 115 -4.01 10.16 -6.39
C MET A 115 -5.24 9.26 -6.55
N ASN A 116 -5.01 8.01 -6.99
CA ASN A 116 -6.04 7.02 -7.27
C ASN A 116 -5.61 5.66 -6.73
N LEU A 117 -6.58 4.82 -6.37
CA LEU A 117 -6.39 3.39 -6.13
C LEU A 117 -6.69 2.61 -7.42
N SER A 118 -5.91 1.59 -7.69
CA SER A 118 -6.17 0.64 -8.78
C SER A 118 -6.94 -0.55 -8.24
N ILE A 119 -8.06 -0.90 -8.86
CA ILE A 119 -8.82 -2.10 -8.54
C ILE A 119 -8.77 -3.01 -9.77
N ALA A 120 -8.33 -4.24 -9.57
CA ALA A 120 -8.40 -5.29 -10.56
C ALA A 120 -9.27 -6.44 -10.02
N ILE A 121 -10.30 -6.81 -10.78
CA ILE A 121 -11.17 -7.94 -10.47
C ILE A 121 -11.14 -8.90 -11.64
N GLN A 122 -10.82 -10.17 -11.37
CA GLN A 122 -10.88 -11.23 -12.36
C GLN A 122 -11.97 -12.23 -11.98
N ASN A 123 -12.94 -12.37 -12.86
CA ASN A 123 -14.01 -13.35 -12.71
C ASN A 123 -13.63 -14.64 -13.44
N THR A 124 -13.20 -15.68 -12.73
CA THR A 124 -12.92 -16.99 -13.37
C THR A 124 -14.15 -17.91 -13.39
N THR A 125 -15.28 -17.46 -12.86
CA THR A 125 -16.52 -18.26 -12.84
C THR A 125 -17.07 -18.47 -14.25
N ASN A 126 -17.81 -19.56 -14.43
CA ASN A 126 -18.49 -19.89 -15.68
C ASN A 126 -19.95 -19.39 -15.71
N ASP A 127 -20.57 -19.27 -14.54
CA ASP A 127 -22.01 -19.09 -14.38
C ASP A 127 -22.36 -17.94 -13.42
N ALA A 128 -21.40 -17.14 -12.94
CA ALA A 128 -21.70 -16.01 -12.06
C ALA A 128 -21.27 -14.66 -12.65
N GLN A 129 -22.14 -13.67 -12.50
CA GLN A 129 -21.84 -12.27 -12.75
C GLN A 129 -21.45 -11.58 -11.45
N ILE A 130 -20.46 -10.70 -11.55
CA ILE A 130 -20.04 -9.85 -10.45
C ILE A 130 -20.50 -8.43 -10.73
N PHE A 131 -21.13 -7.82 -9.75
CA PHE A 131 -21.53 -6.43 -9.73
C PHE A 131 -20.62 -5.67 -8.78
N ILE A 132 -20.20 -4.47 -9.16
CA ILE A 132 -19.55 -3.55 -8.23
C ILE A 132 -20.48 -2.37 -8.00
N ASP A 133 -20.87 -2.18 -6.74
CA ASP A 133 -21.68 -1.05 -6.30
C ASP A 133 -20.80 0.06 -5.77
N TRP A 134 -20.50 1.01 -6.65
CA TRP A 134 -19.65 2.17 -6.35
C TRP A 134 -20.30 3.13 -5.36
N ASP A 135 -21.63 3.17 -5.28
CA ASP A 135 -22.35 4.09 -4.41
C ASP A 135 -22.39 3.61 -2.96
N GLN A 136 -22.41 2.29 -2.78
CA GLN A 136 -22.25 1.65 -1.47
C GLN A 136 -20.78 1.39 -1.09
N SER A 137 -19.85 1.76 -1.98
CA SER A 137 -18.42 1.67 -1.70
C SER A 137 -17.89 2.96 -1.09
N SER A 138 -16.98 2.82 -0.12
CA SER A 138 -16.41 3.97 0.59
C SER A 138 -14.90 3.88 0.70
N ILE A 139 -14.24 5.02 0.66
CA ILE A 139 -12.80 5.16 0.85
C ILE A 139 -12.54 5.98 2.11
N THR A 140 -11.62 5.52 2.94
CA THR A 140 -11.12 6.24 4.11
C THR A 140 -9.69 6.63 3.84
N SER A 141 -9.34 7.90 4.04
CA SER A 141 -7.95 8.33 3.84
C SER A 141 -7.51 9.45 4.79
N GLY A 142 -6.19 9.51 5.00
CA GLY A 142 -5.50 10.59 5.70
C GLY A 142 -5.60 10.56 7.22
N LYS A 143 -4.87 11.48 7.88
CA LYS A 143 -4.81 11.64 9.34
C LYS A 143 -6.18 11.74 10.00
N ALA A 144 -7.12 12.44 9.36
CA ALA A 144 -8.48 12.65 9.87
C ALA A 144 -9.43 11.47 9.62
N ARG A 145 -8.98 10.38 8.98
CA ARG A 145 -9.76 9.19 8.64
C ARG A 145 -11.14 9.52 8.05
N ARG A 146 -11.16 10.48 7.12
CA ARG A 146 -12.43 10.92 6.52
C ARG A 146 -12.92 9.85 5.57
N THR A 147 -14.10 9.31 5.86
CA THR A 147 -14.81 8.41 4.96
C THR A 147 -15.49 9.20 3.86
N GLN A 148 -15.38 8.73 2.63
CA GLN A 148 -15.93 9.38 1.46
C GLN A 148 -16.48 8.34 0.49
N ARG A 149 -17.37 8.76 -0.39
CA ARG A 149 -17.86 7.93 -1.49
C ARG A 149 -16.74 7.67 -2.49
N VAL A 150 -16.67 6.43 -2.96
CA VAL A 150 -15.75 6.02 -4.03
C VAL A 150 -16.29 6.51 -5.37
N VAL A 151 -15.43 7.12 -6.18
CA VAL A 151 -15.79 7.55 -7.55
C VAL A 151 -14.78 6.96 -8.53
N ARG A 152 -15.28 6.39 -9.64
CA ARG A 152 -14.45 5.88 -10.73
C ARG A 152 -13.80 7.02 -11.52
N SER A 153 -12.50 6.92 -11.76
CA SER A 153 -11.77 7.85 -12.61
C SER A 153 -12.08 7.62 -14.09
N GLY A 154 -12.09 8.69 -14.89
CA GLY A 154 -12.15 8.61 -16.36
C GLY A 154 -13.54 8.49 -16.97
N ILE A 155 -14.62 8.48 -16.17
CA ILE A 155 -15.97 8.64 -16.71
C ILE A 155 -16.18 10.14 -16.98
N PRO A 156 -16.56 10.54 -18.20
CA PRO A 156 -17.01 11.89 -18.46
C PRO A 156 -18.34 12.08 -17.75
N ILE A 157 -18.29 12.46 -16.47
CA ILE A 157 -19.47 12.81 -15.70
C ILE A 157 -19.87 14.20 -16.19
N GLY A 158 -20.66 14.25 -17.27
CA GLY A 158 -21.26 15.48 -17.81
C GLY A 158 -22.34 16.08 -16.88
N GLY A 159 -22.18 15.92 -15.57
CA GLY A 159 -23.12 16.31 -14.53
C GLY A 159 -22.44 16.33 -13.16
N GLY A 160 -23.09 16.91 -12.16
CA GLY A 160 -22.49 17.00 -10.82
C GLY A 160 -22.26 15.64 -10.16
N LEU A 161 -21.40 15.65 -9.14
CA LEU A 161 -21.10 14.54 -8.23
C LEU A 161 -22.30 13.88 -7.51
N PRO A 162 -23.46 14.53 -7.24
CA PRO A 162 -24.52 13.88 -6.48
C PRO A 162 -25.31 12.81 -7.26
N ARG A 163 -25.00 12.58 -8.54
CA ARG A 163 -25.68 11.53 -9.32
C ARG A 163 -25.22 10.13 -8.89
N ALA A 164 -26.16 9.21 -8.81
CA ALA A 164 -25.88 7.79 -8.60
C ALA A 164 -24.95 7.25 -9.69
N GLN A 165 -23.97 6.43 -9.31
CA GLN A 165 -23.06 5.80 -10.24
C GLN A 165 -23.68 4.52 -10.80
N VAL A 166 -23.43 4.27 -12.08
CA VAL A 166 -23.85 3.03 -12.73
C VAL A 166 -23.01 1.87 -12.20
N LEU A 167 -23.67 0.78 -11.79
CA LEU A 167 -23.04 -0.48 -11.40
C LEU A 167 -22.06 -0.96 -12.48
N SER A 168 -20.86 -1.41 -12.08
CA SER A 168 -20.02 -2.18 -13.02
C SER A 168 -20.48 -3.63 -13.01
N VAL A 169 -20.59 -4.24 -14.18
CA VAL A 169 -20.92 -5.67 -14.33
C VAL A 169 -19.72 -6.37 -14.97
N ILE A 170 -19.30 -7.48 -14.40
CA ILE A 170 -18.21 -8.33 -14.90
C ILE A 170 -18.81 -9.69 -15.20
N ASN A 171 -18.81 -10.08 -16.48
CA ASN A 171 -19.37 -11.37 -16.88
C ASN A 171 -18.43 -12.53 -16.51
N PRO A 172 -18.93 -13.78 -16.56
CA PRO A 172 -18.09 -14.96 -16.50
C PRO A 172 -16.86 -14.87 -17.41
N ARG A 173 -15.69 -15.25 -16.88
CA ARG A 173 -14.40 -15.26 -17.58
C ARG A 173 -13.88 -13.90 -18.05
N GLU A 174 -14.47 -12.80 -17.58
CA GLU A 174 -14.00 -11.44 -17.86
C GLU A 174 -13.21 -10.86 -16.68
N SER A 175 -12.45 -9.81 -16.96
CA SER A 175 -11.74 -9.02 -15.95
C SER A 175 -12.12 -7.54 -16.06
N PHE A 176 -12.04 -6.86 -14.92
CA PHE A 176 -12.25 -5.43 -14.79
C PHE A 176 -11.00 -4.82 -14.17
N ILE A 177 -10.49 -3.76 -14.80
CA ILE A 177 -9.40 -2.95 -14.26
C ILE A 177 -9.90 -1.51 -14.27
N GLY A 178 -9.89 -0.88 -13.11
CA GLY A 178 -10.37 0.48 -12.93
C GLY A 178 -9.52 1.26 -11.95
N GLN A 179 -9.47 2.57 -12.14
CA GLN A 179 -8.94 3.49 -11.15
C GLN A 179 -10.09 4.14 -10.40
N VAL A 180 -9.97 4.27 -9.09
CA VAL A 180 -10.94 4.94 -8.24
C VAL A 180 -10.28 5.95 -7.33
N THR A 181 -11.03 6.94 -6.90
CA THR A 181 -10.58 7.95 -5.94
C THR A 181 -11.72 8.37 -5.02
N GLY A 182 -11.43 9.19 -4.02
CA GLY A 182 -12.44 9.79 -3.16
C GLY A 182 -13.15 10.95 -3.83
N GLU A 183 -14.44 11.12 -3.56
CA GLU A 183 -15.23 12.23 -4.08
C GLU A 183 -14.58 13.61 -3.84
N ASN A 184 -13.94 13.81 -2.68
CA ASN A 184 -13.31 15.09 -2.35
C ASN A 184 -11.96 15.34 -3.06
N CYS A 185 -11.41 14.30 -3.69
CA CYS A 185 -10.14 14.34 -4.42
C CYS A 185 -10.34 14.83 -5.85
N LEU A 186 -11.58 14.77 -6.34
CA LEU A 186 -11.95 15.18 -7.68
C LEU A 186 -12.08 16.71 -7.79
N GLY A 187 -11.67 17.22 -8.94
CA GLY A 187 -11.93 18.58 -9.36
C GLY A 187 -12.35 18.60 -10.82
N LEU A 188 -13.23 19.55 -11.17
CA LEU A 188 -13.61 19.77 -12.55
C LEU A 188 -12.45 20.40 -13.31
N ASP A 189 -12.05 19.75 -14.40
CA ASP A 189 -11.12 20.32 -15.36
C ASP A 189 -11.86 21.35 -16.24
N PRO A 190 -11.48 22.64 -16.22
CA PRO A 190 -12.22 23.68 -16.95
C PRO A 190 -12.18 23.51 -18.47
N GLU A 191 -11.15 22.84 -19.01
CA GLU A 191 -10.99 22.68 -20.46
C GLU A 191 -11.84 21.53 -21.00
N THR A 192 -11.77 20.37 -20.34
CA THR A 192 -12.47 19.16 -20.79
C THR A 192 -13.86 18.99 -20.20
N GLN A 193 -14.20 19.78 -19.16
CA GLN A 193 -15.39 19.59 -18.32
C GLN A 193 -15.49 18.16 -17.74
N THR A 194 -14.36 17.48 -17.59
CA THR A 194 -14.30 16.15 -16.96
C THR A 194 -13.83 16.26 -15.51
N LEU A 195 -14.27 15.32 -14.68
CA LEU A 195 -13.80 15.22 -13.30
C LEU A 195 -12.49 14.42 -13.29
N THR A 196 -11.42 15.06 -12.80
CA THR A 196 -10.10 14.47 -12.67
C THR A 196 -9.62 14.58 -11.23
N ALA A 197 -8.75 13.65 -10.81
CA ALA A 197 -8.16 13.69 -9.47
C ALA A 197 -7.19 14.88 -9.39
N LYS A 198 -7.59 15.95 -8.70
CA LYS A 198 -6.79 17.16 -8.51
C LYS A 198 -6.09 17.22 -7.16
N ARG A 199 -6.66 16.56 -6.16
CA ARG A 199 -6.07 16.46 -4.82
C ARG A 199 -5.61 15.02 -4.57
N PRO A 200 -4.53 14.83 -3.82
CA PRO A 200 -4.08 13.51 -3.43
C PRO A 200 -5.09 12.88 -2.47
N LEU A 201 -5.33 11.58 -2.66
CA LEU A 201 -6.06 10.76 -1.72
C LEU A 201 -5.24 10.58 -0.44
N VAL A 202 -3.92 10.38 -0.59
CA VAL A 202 -2.95 10.23 0.49
C VAL A 202 -1.67 10.96 0.11
N GLU A 203 -1.22 11.85 0.98
CA GLU A 203 0.11 12.47 0.93
C GLU A 203 1.07 11.63 1.77
N MET A 204 2.10 11.05 1.13
CA MET A 204 3.02 10.13 1.82
C MET A 204 3.93 10.84 2.84
N LEU A 205 4.26 12.11 2.59
CA LEU A 205 4.99 12.94 3.55
C LEU A 205 4.20 13.10 4.85
N ASP A 206 2.90 13.42 4.75
CA ASP A 206 2.04 13.55 5.93
C ASP A 206 1.98 12.26 6.74
N VAL A 207 1.95 11.10 6.07
CA VAL A 207 1.92 9.79 6.71
C VAL A 207 3.25 9.50 7.40
N ALA A 208 4.38 9.80 6.76
CA ALA A 208 5.70 9.63 7.36
C ALA A 208 5.88 10.54 8.59
N ASP A 209 5.51 11.81 8.49
CA ASP A 209 5.55 12.76 9.60
C ASP A 209 4.66 12.28 10.76
N TYR A 210 3.48 11.74 10.46
CA TYR A 210 2.60 11.16 11.47
C TYR A 210 3.24 9.97 12.20
N ILE A 211 3.87 9.07 11.45
CA ILE A 211 4.56 7.91 12.04
C ILE A 211 5.70 8.40 12.94
N LEU A 212 6.53 9.35 12.46
CA LEU A 212 7.63 9.94 13.23
C LEU A 212 7.15 10.61 14.52
N ASP A 213 6.08 11.40 14.45
CA ASP A 213 5.46 12.02 15.64
C ASP A 213 5.02 10.97 16.66
N MET A 214 4.49 9.82 16.21
CA MET A 214 4.16 8.70 17.10
C MET A 214 5.41 8.03 17.69
N MET A 215 6.50 7.89 16.92
CA MET A 215 7.77 7.36 17.44
C MET A 215 8.32 8.25 18.57
N ASP A 216 8.33 9.56 18.34
CA ASP A 216 8.82 10.55 19.31
C ASP A 216 7.98 10.54 20.59
N LEU A 217 6.65 10.42 20.47
CA LEU A 217 5.76 10.34 21.63
C LEU A 217 6.00 9.06 22.45
N ASN A 218 6.15 7.92 21.79
CA ASN A 218 6.42 6.64 22.45
C ASN A 218 7.79 6.65 23.16
N SER A 219 8.82 7.23 22.53
CA SER A 219 10.16 7.35 23.14
C SER A 219 10.17 8.18 24.43
N ARG A 220 9.34 9.23 24.50
CA ARG A 220 9.17 10.06 25.71
C ARG A 220 8.42 9.34 26.82
N LEU A 221 7.52 8.41 26.46
CA LEU A 221 6.77 7.62 27.43
C LEU A 221 7.61 6.45 27.95
N SER A 222 8.50 5.88 27.14
CA SER A 222 9.36 4.74 27.49
C SER A 222 10.67 5.11 28.18
N SER A 223 11.06 6.40 28.23
CA SER A 223 12.28 6.86 28.93
C SER A 223 12.29 6.65 30.45
N GLY A 224 11.28 5.98 31.02
CA GLY A 224 11.24 5.53 32.42
C GLY A 224 11.72 4.10 32.65
N SER A 225 11.94 3.30 31.60
CA SER A 225 12.49 1.94 31.67
C SER A 225 13.89 1.89 31.08
N ASP A 226 14.88 1.49 31.89
CA ASP A 226 16.33 1.53 31.61
C ASP A 226 16.82 0.50 30.56
N ASP A 227 15.91 -0.15 29.84
CA ASP A 227 16.23 -1.11 28.78
C ASP A 227 16.15 -0.41 27.42
N GLY A 228 17.31 0.00 26.88
CA GLY A 228 17.47 0.79 25.65
C GLY A 228 17.13 0.09 24.33
N PHE A 229 16.01 -0.63 24.27
CA PHE A 229 15.46 -1.15 23.01
C PHE A 229 14.55 -0.10 22.37
N ILE A 230 14.86 0.29 21.13
CA ILE A 230 13.97 1.11 20.30
C ILE A 230 12.76 0.23 20.00
N GLU A 231 11.60 0.53 20.58
CA GLU A 231 10.34 -0.11 20.20
C GLU A 231 10.06 0.19 18.73
N GLU A 232 9.98 -0.87 17.91
CA GLU A 232 9.53 -0.75 16.52
C GLU A 232 8.10 -0.20 16.53
N VAL A 233 7.89 0.95 15.89
CA VAL A 233 6.55 1.52 15.79
C VAL A 233 5.72 0.63 14.88
N GLY A 234 4.59 0.18 15.44
CA GLY A 234 3.66 -0.69 14.75
C GLY A 234 3.11 -0.08 13.46
N PRO A 235 2.56 -0.94 12.58
CA PRO A 235 2.01 -0.50 11.31
C PRO A 235 0.86 0.50 11.53
N THR A 236 0.82 1.54 10.71
CA THR A 236 -0.14 2.64 10.84
C THR A 236 -1.10 2.66 9.66
N LEU A 237 -2.41 2.60 9.92
CA LEU A 237 -3.43 2.71 8.89
C LEU A 237 -3.30 4.01 8.08
N VAL A 238 -3.11 3.88 6.78
CA VAL A 238 -2.93 4.99 5.83
C VAL A 238 -4.24 5.33 5.13
N TYR A 239 -4.87 4.31 4.57
CA TYR A 239 -6.13 4.39 3.87
C TYR A 239 -6.84 3.04 3.89
N GLY A 240 -8.15 3.07 3.63
CA GLY A 240 -8.95 1.88 3.48
C GLY A 240 -9.95 2.04 2.34
N LEU A 241 -10.28 0.92 1.71
CA LEU A 241 -11.30 0.81 0.68
C LEU A 241 -12.30 -0.25 1.13
N ARG A 242 -13.55 0.16 1.36
CA ARG A 242 -14.68 -0.75 1.51
C ARG A 242 -15.37 -0.87 0.17
N LEU A 243 -15.16 -1.99 -0.50
CA LEU A 243 -15.71 -2.25 -1.83
C LEU A 243 -16.96 -3.14 -1.70
N MET A 244 -18.10 -2.65 -2.17
CA MET A 244 -19.32 -3.45 -2.23
C MET A 244 -19.37 -4.23 -3.53
N ILE A 245 -19.35 -5.55 -3.44
CA ILE A 245 -19.51 -6.45 -4.58
C ILE A 245 -20.79 -7.28 -4.45
N GLY A 246 -21.50 -7.48 -5.54
CA GLY A 246 -22.63 -8.39 -5.64
C GLY A 246 -22.24 -9.58 -6.50
N ILE A 247 -22.51 -10.80 -6.04
CA ILE A 247 -22.29 -12.02 -6.83
C ILE A 247 -23.67 -12.60 -7.15
N ARG A 248 -23.95 -12.78 -8.44
CA ARG A 248 -25.23 -13.32 -8.92
C ARG A 248 -24.97 -14.50 -9.85
N GLN A 249 -25.57 -15.64 -9.56
CA GLN A 249 -25.55 -16.77 -10.49
C GLN A 249 -26.52 -16.52 -11.65
N ILE A 250 -26.08 -16.84 -12.87
CA ILE A 250 -26.88 -16.85 -14.08
C ILE A 250 -27.48 -18.25 -14.18
N THR A 251 -28.55 -18.49 -13.42
CA THR A 251 -29.36 -19.70 -13.57
C THR A 251 -30.51 -19.45 -14.55
N TYR A 252 -31.00 -20.51 -15.19
CA TYR A 252 -32.16 -20.45 -16.09
C TYR A 252 -33.45 -19.99 -15.37
N GLU A 253 -33.52 -20.20 -14.05
CA GLU A 253 -34.62 -19.72 -13.22
C GLU A 253 -34.38 -18.26 -12.78
N GLN A 254 -35.32 -17.37 -13.13
CA GLN A 254 -35.26 -15.91 -12.93
C GLN A 254 -35.17 -15.43 -11.47
N LYS A 255 -35.10 -16.33 -10.48
CA LYS A 255 -35.00 -16.01 -9.04
C LYS A 255 -33.57 -16.04 -8.51
N SER A 256 -32.56 -15.76 -9.32
CA SER A 256 -31.19 -15.67 -8.81
C SER A 256 -31.05 -14.49 -7.85
N GLN A 257 -30.93 -14.82 -6.56
CA GLN A 257 -30.60 -13.85 -5.52
C GLN A 257 -29.16 -13.35 -5.74
N THR A 258 -28.95 -12.06 -5.52
CA THR A 258 -27.62 -11.46 -5.56
C THR A 258 -27.10 -11.41 -4.14
N THR A 259 -25.96 -12.06 -3.90
CA THR A 259 -25.29 -12.03 -2.60
C THR A 259 -24.33 -10.85 -2.58
N TYR A 260 -24.60 -9.87 -1.72
CA TYR A 260 -23.74 -8.70 -1.56
C TYR A 260 -22.72 -8.95 -0.45
N LEU A 261 -21.46 -8.62 -0.73
CA LEU A 261 -20.33 -8.71 0.19
C LEU A 261 -19.63 -7.37 0.22
N MET A 262 -19.36 -6.87 1.44
CA MET A 262 -18.51 -5.71 1.64
C MET A 262 -17.08 -6.21 1.86
N LEU A 263 -16.15 -5.81 1.00
CA LEU A 263 -14.74 -6.16 1.09
C LEU A 263 -13.95 -5.00 1.73
N PRO A 264 -13.50 -5.12 2.99
CA PRO A 264 -12.80 -4.06 3.70
C PRO A 264 -11.28 -4.18 3.53
N PHE A 265 -10.74 -3.57 2.49
CA PHE A 265 -9.29 -3.47 2.30
C PHE A 265 -8.74 -2.36 3.19
N GLU A 266 -7.85 -2.70 4.11
CA GLU A 266 -7.18 -1.76 5.01
C GLU A 266 -5.69 -1.79 4.74
N PHE A 267 -5.09 -0.62 4.47
CA PHE A 267 -3.68 -0.50 4.09
C PHE A 267 -2.91 0.23 5.18
N GLU A 268 -1.84 -0.41 5.64
CA GLU A 268 -1.01 0.09 6.72
C GLU A 268 0.39 0.40 6.19
N ALA A 269 0.98 1.48 6.69
CA ALA A 269 2.32 1.89 6.37
C ALA A 269 3.28 1.55 7.51
N ILE A 270 4.46 1.10 7.11
CA ILE A 270 5.62 0.97 7.97
C ILE A 270 6.72 1.87 7.40
N LEU A 271 7.29 2.70 8.27
CA LEU A 271 8.46 3.48 7.91
C LEU A 271 9.68 2.55 7.94
N LEU A 272 10.24 2.27 6.78
CA LEU A 272 11.47 1.51 6.65
C LEU A 272 12.63 2.37 7.15
N THR A 273 13.43 1.83 8.06
CA THR A 273 14.68 2.47 8.47
C THR A 273 15.66 2.45 7.30
N ASP A 274 16.28 3.60 7.02
CA ASP A 274 17.23 3.72 5.91
C ASP A 274 18.37 2.72 6.09
N GLU A 275 18.42 1.70 5.23
CA GLU A 275 19.64 0.93 5.07
C GLU A 275 20.64 1.81 4.32
N ILE A 276 21.61 2.38 5.06
CA ILE A 276 22.74 3.13 4.48
C ILE A 276 23.35 2.26 3.36
N ALA A 277 23.13 2.66 2.10
CA ALA A 277 23.49 1.87 0.93
C ALA A 277 25.00 1.75 0.69
N PHE A 278 25.83 2.45 1.47
CA PHE A 278 27.28 2.32 1.44
C PHE A 278 27.79 1.48 2.63
N PRO A 279 28.11 0.18 2.42
CA PRO A 279 28.72 -0.66 3.45
C PRO A 279 29.97 -0.05 4.12
N PRO A 280 30.87 0.67 3.41
CA PRO A 280 32.02 1.32 4.05
C PRO A 280 31.63 2.45 5.02
N LEU A 281 30.61 3.24 4.67
CA LEU A 281 30.10 4.30 5.54
C LEU A 281 29.33 3.71 6.73
N ARG A 282 28.61 2.61 6.54
CA ARG A 282 27.96 1.88 7.64
C ARG A 282 28.98 1.38 8.66
N TRP A 283 30.14 0.90 8.20
CA TRP A 283 31.25 0.54 9.08
C TRP A 283 31.87 1.75 9.77
N LEU A 284 32.04 2.88 9.05
CA LEU A 284 32.60 4.11 9.62
C LEU A 284 31.68 4.74 10.69
N LEU A 285 30.36 4.77 10.44
CA LEU A 285 29.35 5.36 11.32
C LEU A 285 29.00 4.47 12.52
N LYS A 286 29.13 3.14 12.40
CA LYS A 286 28.97 2.19 13.51
C LYS A 286 30.21 2.08 14.40
N ARG A 287 31.30 2.78 14.10
CA ARG A 287 32.44 2.83 15.01
C ARG A 287 32.06 3.61 16.26
N PRO A 288 32.35 3.09 17.47
CA PRO A 288 32.17 3.86 18.70
C PRO A 288 32.93 5.18 18.56
N ARG A 289 32.25 6.31 18.83
CA ARG A 289 32.90 7.63 18.77
C ARG A 289 34.11 7.60 19.70
N PRO A 290 35.34 7.81 19.19
CA PRO A 290 36.51 7.88 20.03
C PRO A 290 36.36 9.08 20.97
N ALA A 291 36.64 8.89 22.26
CA ALA A 291 36.52 9.94 23.26
C ALA A 291 37.42 11.15 22.96
N ASN A 292 38.48 10.97 22.17
CA ASN A 292 39.47 11.99 21.83
C ASN A 292 39.88 11.92 20.35
N ALA A 293 40.16 13.08 19.74
CA ALA A 293 40.59 13.20 18.34
C ALA A 293 41.91 12.46 18.02
N ARG A 294 42.78 12.28 19.02
CA ARG A 294 44.03 11.50 18.87
C ARG A 294 43.77 10.00 18.67
N ASP A 295 42.72 9.45 19.29
CA ASP A 295 42.35 8.05 19.14
C ASP A 295 41.63 7.80 17.80
N ALA A 296 40.92 8.81 17.28
CA ALA A 296 40.35 8.76 15.94
C ALA A 296 41.44 8.62 14.87
N LEU A 297 42.53 9.39 14.98
CA LEU A 297 43.64 9.37 14.02
C LEU A 297 44.47 8.09 14.11
N SER A 298 44.74 7.59 15.31
CA SER A 298 45.51 6.36 15.50
C SER A 298 44.77 5.13 14.97
N THR A 299 43.46 5.04 15.19
CA THR A 299 42.62 3.94 14.70
C THR A 299 42.38 3.97 13.18
N LEU A 300 42.49 5.14 12.55
CA LEU A 300 42.40 5.30 11.09
C LEU A 300 43.71 4.91 10.38
N LEU A 301 44.86 5.24 10.99
CA LEU A 301 46.18 4.96 10.42
C LEU A 301 46.70 3.55 10.70
N LEU A 302 46.34 2.93 11.83
CA LEU A 302 46.92 1.65 12.27
C LEU A 302 46.00 0.44 12.11
N GLY A 303 44.76 0.62 11.65
CA GLY A 303 43.87 -0.47 11.22
C GLY A 303 43.48 -1.51 12.29
N ARG A 304 43.90 -1.35 13.54
CA ARG A 304 43.56 -2.26 14.64
C ARG A 304 43.09 -1.49 15.88
N PRO A 305 41.92 -1.83 16.45
CA PRO A 305 41.64 -1.46 17.83
C PRO A 305 42.63 -2.21 18.73
N ARG A 306 43.24 -1.51 19.68
CA ARG A 306 43.87 -2.18 20.83
C ARG A 306 42.71 -2.70 21.69
N LEU A 307 42.56 -4.03 21.72
CA LEU A 307 41.80 -4.72 22.76
C LEU A 307 42.46 -4.47 24.12
#